data_AF-A0A917ERS8-F1
#
_entry.id   AF-A0A917ERS8-F1
#
_cell.length_a   1.000
_cell.length_b   1.000
_cell.length_c   1.000
_cell.angle_alpha   90.00
_cell.angle_beta   90.00
_cell.angle_gamma   90.00
#
_symmetry.space_group_name_H-M   'P 1'
#
loop_
_entity.id
_entity.type
_entity.pdbx_description
1 polymer ?
#
loop_
_entity_poly.entity_id
_entity_poly.type
_entity_poly.pdbx_seq_one_letter_code
_entity_poly.pdbx_strand_id
1 'polypeptide(L)'
;MTLALWDVVRRRYRGEMSTSQILVRTAAGVFGAGALLVTACGESGADTSTPEAADTESPEPEVSPTHDETDWAEMYQEAAEEAPEEDWPQGEVQEPVEDLSSPHYLEWGDYEEVEDDVLRFYVFMGNPNCYGLQYEVEETDDEVAVAVISGMRDGVDVCTADGFFGALDVELDEPVGDRDVVDLSQRR
;
A
#
# COMPACT_ATOMS: atom_id res chain seq x y z
N MET A 1 0.45 6.50 10.37
CA MET A 1 -0.16 7.18 9.21
C MET A 1 0.36 6.65 7.87
N THR A 2 1.57 6.08 7.78
CA THR A 2 2.19 5.62 6.52
C THR A 2 1.62 4.31 5.94
N LEU A 3 1.18 3.36 6.79
CA LEU A 3 0.72 2.04 6.32
C LEU A 3 -0.65 2.08 5.63
N ALA A 4 -1.57 2.93 6.09
CA ALA A 4 -2.91 3.03 5.51
C ALA A 4 -2.87 3.64 4.10
N LEU A 5 -2.00 4.64 3.88
CA LEU A 5 -1.79 5.21 2.55
C LEU A 5 -1.19 4.16 1.59
N TRP A 6 -0.27 3.34 2.09
CA TRP A 6 0.34 2.25 1.32
C TRP A 6 -0.65 1.15 0.96
N ASP A 7 -1.52 0.73 1.90
CA ASP A 7 -2.56 -0.26 1.61
C ASP A 7 -3.60 0.27 0.61
N VAL A 8 -3.91 1.58 0.63
CA VAL A 8 -4.80 2.23 -0.35
C VAL A 8 -4.15 2.29 -1.74
N VAL A 9 -2.89 2.74 -1.83
CA VAL A 9 -2.08 2.76 -3.06
C VAL A 9 -2.00 1.35 -3.67
N ARG A 10 -1.52 0.38 -2.89
CA ARG A 10 -1.34 -1.02 -3.32
C ARG A 10 -2.64 -1.70 -3.76
N ARG A 11 -3.77 -1.41 -3.10
CA ARG A 11 -5.05 -2.03 -3.42
C ARG A 11 -5.66 -1.46 -4.70
N ARG A 12 -5.40 -0.19 -5.03
CA ARG A 12 -5.87 0.43 -6.27
C ARG A 12 -5.05 -0.02 -7.49
N TYR A 13 -3.73 -0.12 -7.34
CA TYR A 13 -2.84 -0.51 -8.44
C TYR A 13 -2.78 -2.02 -8.73
N ARG A 14 -3.19 -2.87 -7.77
CA ARG A 14 -3.45 -4.30 -8.03
C ARG A 14 -4.77 -4.57 -8.77
N GLY A 15 -5.58 -3.53 -9.04
CA GLY A 15 -6.97 -3.64 -9.48
C GLY A 15 -7.23 -4.10 -10.92
N GLU A 16 -6.21 -4.13 -11.79
CA GLU A 16 -6.40 -4.43 -13.22
C GLU A 16 -5.52 -5.58 -13.72
N MET A 17 -5.51 -6.71 -13.00
CA MET A 17 -5.22 -7.98 -13.65
C MET A 17 -6.41 -8.34 -14.55
N SER A 18 -6.27 -8.00 -15.84
CA SER A 18 -6.91 -8.57 -17.03
C SER A 18 -8.02 -9.59 -16.74
N THR A 19 -9.27 -9.12 -16.72
CA THR A 19 -10.46 -9.98 -16.71
C THR A 19 -10.67 -10.55 -18.12
N SER A 20 -9.80 -11.47 -18.54
CA SER A 20 -9.96 -12.20 -19.80
C SER A 20 -10.63 -13.56 -19.57
N GLN A 21 -11.96 -13.52 -19.63
CA GLN A 21 -12.91 -14.59 -19.97
C GLN A 21 -12.57 -16.05 -19.58
N ILE A 22 -13.26 -16.56 -18.56
CA ILE A 22 -13.62 -17.98 -18.47
C ILE A 22 -15.15 -18.11 -18.39
N LEU A 23 -15.77 -18.26 -19.56
CA LEU A 23 -17.14 -18.75 -19.71
C LEU A 23 -17.18 -20.24 -19.31
N VAL A 24 -17.55 -20.54 -18.07
CA VAL A 24 -18.00 -21.90 -17.69
C VAL A 24 -19.51 -21.93 -17.58
N ARG A 25 -20.11 -22.65 -18.53
CA ARG A 25 -21.54 -22.98 -18.59
C ARG A 25 -21.93 -23.92 -17.45
N THR A 26 -22.94 -23.50 -16.68
CA THR A 26 -24.01 -24.30 -16.01
C THR A 26 -23.69 -25.65 -15.36
N ALA A 27 -24.01 -25.78 -14.07
CA ALA A 27 -24.89 -26.84 -13.55
C ALA A 27 -25.48 -26.45 -12.17
N ALA A 28 -26.74 -26.83 -11.98
CA ALA A 28 -27.64 -26.47 -10.89
C ALA A 28 -27.29 -27.06 -9.51
N GLY A 29 -27.79 -26.44 -8.42
CA GLY A 29 -27.74 -27.09 -7.09
C GLY A 29 -28.27 -26.30 -5.89
N VAL A 30 -29.61 -26.19 -5.77
CA VAL A 30 -30.44 -26.32 -4.55
C VAL A 30 -30.16 -25.44 -3.30
N PHE A 31 -31.21 -24.68 -2.94
CA PHE A 31 -31.45 -23.95 -1.70
C PHE A 31 -31.31 -24.78 -0.41
N GLY A 32 -30.76 -24.17 0.64
CA GLY A 32 -30.80 -24.68 2.01
C GLY A 32 -30.77 -23.55 3.04
N ALA A 33 -31.93 -23.28 3.64
CA ALA A 33 -32.14 -22.33 4.73
C ALA A 33 -31.81 -22.93 6.10
N GLY A 34 -31.38 -22.08 7.05
CA GLY A 34 -31.38 -22.35 8.49
C GLY A 34 -30.10 -21.92 9.18
N ALA A 35 -30.07 -21.38 10.38
CA ALA A 35 -31.09 -20.87 11.29
C ALA A 35 -30.34 -20.02 12.33
N LEU A 36 -30.95 -18.92 12.77
CA LEU A 36 -30.52 -18.08 13.89
C LEU A 36 -30.41 -18.88 15.20
N LEU A 37 -29.31 -18.71 15.94
CA LEU A 37 -29.30 -18.90 17.39
C LEU A 37 -28.51 -17.76 18.05
N VAL A 38 -29.27 -16.85 18.65
CA VAL A 38 -28.82 -15.82 19.59
C VAL A 38 -28.59 -16.51 20.93
N THR A 39 -27.36 -16.46 21.45
CA THR A 39 -27.08 -16.84 22.83
C THR A 39 -26.77 -15.59 23.63
N ALA A 40 -27.76 -15.15 24.41
CA ALA A 40 -27.60 -14.16 25.45
C ALA A 40 -26.98 -14.84 26.69
N CYS A 41 -26.04 -14.16 27.34
CA CYS A 41 -25.69 -14.41 28.74
C CYS A 41 -25.96 -13.12 29.54
N GLY A 42 -26.95 -13.18 30.43
CA GLY A 42 -27.13 -12.26 31.56
C GLY A 42 -25.98 -12.42 32.56
N GLU A 43 -25.51 -11.36 33.20
CA GLU A 43 -26.08 -10.60 34.32
C GLU A 43 -25.46 -11.06 35.65
N SER A 44 -24.82 -10.14 36.38
CA SER A 44 -24.61 -10.17 37.84
C SER A 44 -24.01 -8.83 38.29
N GLY A 45 -24.83 -8.01 38.94
CA GLY A 45 -24.44 -6.72 39.52
C GLY A 45 -23.76 -6.83 40.89
N ALA A 46 -23.24 -5.70 41.34
CA ALA A 46 -23.16 -5.33 42.76
C ALA A 46 -22.88 -3.82 42.87
N ASP A 47 -23.92 -3.07 43.20
CA ASP A 47 -23.87 -1.69 43.63
C ASP A 47 -22.96 -1.52 44.86
N THR A 48 -22.17 -0.46 44.87
CA THR A 48 -21.67 0.14 46.12
C THR A 48 -21.68 1.64 45.96
N SER A 49 -22.67 2.27 46.59
CA SER A 49 -22.79 3.72 46.72
C SER A 49 -21.65 4.28 47.57
N THR A 50 -21.07 5.40 47.14
CA THR A 50 -20.14 6.25 47.90
C THR A 50 -20.52 7.71 47.62
N PRO A 51 -20.50 8.60 48.63
CA PRO A 51 -21.42 9.72 48.70
C PRO A 51 -21.03 10.91 47.83
N GLU A 52 -22.09 11.63 47.46
CA GLU A 52 -22.17 12.93 46.80
C GLU A 52 -21.12 13.93 47.34
N ALA A 53 -20.26 14.41 46.46
CA ALA A 53 -19.38 15.55 46.69
C ALA A 53 -19.59 16.58 45.57
N ALA A 54 -20.32 17.62 45.94
CA ALA A 54 -20.36 18.99 45.39
C ALA A 54 -20.17 19.16 43.86
N ASP A 55 -21.28 19.51 43.21
CA ASP A 55 -21.36 20.28 41.97
C ASP A 55 -20.32 21.41 41.93
N THR A 56 -19.42 21.31 40.96
CA THR A 56 -18.77 22.47 40.34
C THR A 56 -18.80 22.19 38.86
N GLU A 57 -19.82 22.73 38.17
CA GLU A 57 -19.91 22.81 36.72
C GLU A 57 -18.65 23.54 36.20
N SER A 58 -17.65 22.74 35.86
CA SER A 58 -16.58 23.13 34.94
C SER A 58 -17.14 22.89 33.53
N PRO A 59 -17.01 23.84 32.58
CA PRO A 59 -17.45 23.59 31.22
C PRO A 59 -16.81 22.29 30.73
N GLU A 60 -17.65 21.39 30.23
CA GLU A 60 -17.25 20.08 29.74
C GLU A 60 -16.12 20.28 28.72
N PRO A 61 -14.98 19.55 28.83
CA PRO A 61 -13.98 19.62 27.79
C PRO A 61 -14.64 19.09 26.51
N GLU A 62 -14.67 19.92 25.48
CA GLU A 62 -15.07 19.52 24.13
C GLU A 62 -14.22 18.29 23.77
N VAL A 63 -14.82 17.10 23.78
CA VAL A 63 -14.09 15.85 23.63
C VAL A 63 -13.72 15.76 22.15
N SER A 64 -12.44 15.96 21.83
CA SER A 64 -11.94 15.61 20.50
C SER A 64 -12.20 14.12 20.28
N PRO A 65 -12.77 13.71 19.13
CA PRO A 65 -13.08 12.32 18.88
C PRO A 65 -11.82 11.46 19.04
N THR A 66 -11.96 10.36 19.76
CA THR A 66 -10.89 9.39 19.93
C THR A 66 -10.66 8.63 18.62
N HIS A 67 -9.48 8.01 18.46
CA HIS A 67 -9.13 7.25 17.24
C HIS A 67 -10.14 6.14 16.92
N ASP A 68 -10.85 5.62 17.93
CA ASP A 68 -11.88 4.58 17.81
C ASP A 68 -13.26 5.12 17.38
N GLU A 69 -13.51 6.43 17.50
CA GLU A 69 -14.82 7.04 17.18
C GLU A 69 -14.89 7.55 15.74
N THR A 70 -13.75 7.74 15.08
CA THR A 70 -13.67 8.16 13.69
C THR A 70 -13.04 7.03 12.89
N ASP A 71 -13.78 6.47 11.93
CA ASP A 71 -13.19 5.58 10.94
C ASP A 71 -12.36 6.41 9.96
N TRP A 72 -11.15 6.76 10.40
CA TRP A 72 -10.20 7.49 9.60
C TRP A 72 -9.87 6.73 8.31
N ALA A 73 -9.95 5.40 8.30
CA ALA A 73 -9.62 4.61 7.13
C ALA A 73 -10.68 4.78 6.02
N GLU A 74 -11.96 4.82 6.37
CA GLU A 74 -13.05 5.11 5.42
C GLU A 74 -12.91 6.52 4.85
N MET A 75 -12.74 7.51 5.72
CA MET A 75 -12.59 8.91 5.29
C MET A 75 -11.35 9.13 4.38
N TYR A 76 -10.21 8.47 4.67
CA TYR A 76 -9.04 8.56 3.80
C TYR A 76 -9.21 7.80 2.48
N GLN A 77 -10.00 6.72 2.46
CA GLN A 77 -10.34 6.00 1.23
C GLN A 77 -11.20 6.87 0.32
N GLU A 78 -12.29 7.45 0.85
CA GLU A 78 -13.16 8.34 0.10
C GLU A 78 -12.36 9.52 -0.48
N ALA A 79 -11.52 10.16 0.33
CA ALA A 79 -10.67 11.24 -0.13
C ALA A 79 -9.68 10.83 -1.23
N ALA A 80 -9.14 9.60 -1.16
CA ALA A 80 -8.25 9.07 -2.20
C ALA A 80 -9.00 8.73 -3.49
N GLU A 81 -10.24 8.23 -3.40
CA GLU A 81 -11.09 7.93 -4.55
C GLU A 81 -11.59 9.19 -5.27
N GLU A 82 -11.82 10.28 -4.53
CA GLU A 82 -12.24 11.58 -5.09
C GLU A 82 -11.06 12.41 -5.62
N ALA A 83 -9.82 12.12 -5.20
CA ALA A 83 -8.64 12.85 -5.63
C ALA A 83 -8.35 12.58 -7.13
N PRO A 84 -8.25 13.63 -7.97
CA PRO A 84 -7.84 13.44 -9.36
C PRO A 84 -6.43 12.84 -9.42
N GLU A 85 -6.20 11.92 -10.34
CA GLU A 85 -4.91 11.20 -10.49
C GLU A 85 -3.73 12.15 -10.71
N GLU A 86 -3.99 13.32 -11.31
CA GLU A 86 -2.99 14.38 -11.50
C GLU A 86 -2.45 14.95 -10.16
N ASP A 87 -3.23 14.89 -9.09
CA ASP A 87 -2.85 15.34 -7.74
C ASP A 87 -2.16 14.24 -6.92
N TRP A 88 -2.10 13.00 -7.42
CA TRP A 88 -1.41 11.93 -6.71
C TRP A 88 0.10 12.22 -6.70
N PRO A 89 0.80 11.90 -5.59
CA PRO A 89 2.25 12.08 -5.54
C PRO A 89 2.87 11.20 -6.63
N GLN A 90 3.62 11.82 -7.55
CA GLN A 90 4.25 11.14 -8.68
C GLN A 90 5.65 10.59 -8.34
N GLY A 91 6.09 10.73 -7.09
CA GLY A 91 7.45 10.35 -6.65
C GLY A 91 8.56 11.17 -7.32
N GLU A 92 9.67 11.36 -6.62
CA GLU A 92 10.87 11.88 -7.30
C GLU A 92 11.60 10.71 -7.99
N VAL A 93 11.95 10.89 -9.27
CA VAL A 93 12.69 9.89 -10.04
C VAL A 93 14.14 9.84 -9.56
N GLN A 94 14.56 8.64 -9.16
CA GLN A 94 15.87 8.37 -8.61
C GLN A 94 16.78 7.74 -9.65
N GLU A 95 18.04 8.17 -9.71
CA GLU A 95 19.04 7.49 -10.51
C GLU A 95 19.48 6.18 -9.81
N PRO A 96 19.61 5.06 -10.56
CA PRO A 96 20.18 3.83 -10.04
C PRO A 96 21.61 4.06 -9.52
N VAL A 97 21.95 3.44 -8.39
CA VAL A 97 23.29 3.54 -7.80
C VAL A 97 24.10 2.28 -8.06
N GLU A 98 25.41 2.41 -8.22
CA GLU A 98 26.28 1.25 -8.50
C GLU A 98 26.43 0.32 -7.28
N ASP A 99 26.65 0.89 -6.09
CA ASP A 99 26.93 0.13 -4.88
C ASP A 99 25.88 0.38 -3.79
N LEU A 100 25.41 -0.72 -3.20
CA LEU A 100 24.46 -0.75 -2.09
C LEU A 100 24.99 -1.63 -0.98
N SER A 101 24.99 -1.09 0.24
CA SER A 101 25.17 -1.88 1.45
C SER A 101 23.83 -2.41 1.96
N SER A 102 23.82 -3.66 2.42
CA SER A 102 22.61 -4.38 2.86
C SER A 102 21.46 -4.32 1.84
N PRO A 103 21.69 -4.75 0.59
CA PRO A 103 20.66 -4.74 -0.45
C PRO A 103 19.50 -5.67 -0.06
N HIS A 104 18.28 -5.22 -0.33
CA HIS A 104 17.05 -5.98 -0.17
C HIS A 104 16.04 -5.56 -1.24
N TYR A 105 15.19 -6.50 -1.64
CA TYR A 105 14.10 -6.20 -2.57
C TYR A 105 13.07 -5.29 -1.92
N LEU A 106 12.63 -4.29 -2.68
CA LEU A 106 11.45 -3.51 -2.39
C LEU A 106 10.30 -4.04 -3.22
N GLU A 107 9.13 -4.12 -2.59
CA GLU A 107 7.89 -4.25 -3.34
C GLU A 107 7.52 -2.89 -3.92
N TRP A 108 7.37 -2.82 -5.23
CA TRP A 108 6.84 -1.65 -5.92
C TRP A 108 5.32 -1.65 -5.90
N GLY A 109 4.73 -0.45 -5.86
CA GLY A 109 3.28 -0.27 -5.73
C GLY A 109 2.57 -0.30 -7.07
N ASP A 110 3.11 0.44 -8.04
CA ASP A 110 2.58 0.57 -9.40
C ASP A 110 3.70 0.92 -10.38
N TYR A 111 3.38 0.90 -11.66
CA TYR A 111 4.26 1.37 -12.72
C TYR A 111 3.50 2.08 -13.83
N GLU A 112 4.21 2.91 -14.59
CA GLU A 112 3.72 3.48 -15.85
C GLU A 112 4.76 3.30 -16.97
N GLU A 113 4.27 3.25 -18.21
CA GLU A 113 5.12 3.31 -19.40
C GLU A 113 5.38 4.78 -19.74
N VAL A 114 6.65 5.21 -19.65
CA VAL A 114 7.04 6.60 -19.97
C VAL A 114 7.54 6.74 -21.40
N GLU A 115 8.16 5.68 -21.92
CA GLU A 115 8.58 5.49 -23.31
C GLU A 115 8.37 4.01 -23.68
N ASP A 116 8.39 3.68 -24.99
CA ASP A 116 8.11 2.31 -25.47
C ASP A 116 8.98 1.24 -24.75
N ASP A 117 10.23 1.57 -24.42
CA ASP A 117 11.24 0.73 -23.76
C ASP A 117 11.65 1.23 -22.36
N VAL A 118 10.88 2.12 -21.74
CA VAL A 118 11.16 2.62 -20.39
C VAL A 118 9.92 2.56 -19.50
N LEU A 119 10.04 1.81 -18.40
CA LEU A 119 9.00 1.68 -17.38
C LEU A 119 9.41 2.43 -16.12
N ARG A 120 8.52 3.26 -15.58
CA ARG A 120 8.71 3.92 -14.29
C ARG A 120 7.99 3.16 -13.20
N PHE A 121 8.72 2.76 -12.15
CA PHE A 121 8.17 2.06 -10.99
C PHE A 121 8.11 2.95 -9.75
N TYR A 122 6.99 2.90 -9.04
CA TYR A 122 6.75 3.69 -7.83
C TYR A 122 7.02 2.90 -6.56
N VAL A 123 7.83 3.48 -5.65
CA VAL A 123 8.28 2.81 -4.43
C VAL A 123 8.23 3.73 -3.20
N PHE A 124 7.97 3.12 -2.04
CA PHE A 124 8.33 3.75 -0.76
C PHE A 124 9.73 3.29 -0.35
N MET A 125 10.62 4.24 -0.11
CA MET A 125 12.01 4.01 0.28
C MET A 125 12.41 4.91 1.46
N GLY A 126 13.64 4.74 1.96
CA GLY A 126 14.21 5.67 2.93
C GLY A 126 14.67 6.98 2.28
N ASN A 127 15.20 7.91 3.08
CA ASN A 127 15.74 9.18 2.59
C ASN A 127 16.73 8.98 1.42
N PRO A 128 16.53 9.61 0.25
CA PRO A 128 17.32 9.36 -0.96
C PRO A 128 18.80 9.81 -0.86
N ASN A 129 19.14 10.65 0.12
CA ASN A 129 20.55 10.98 0.43
C ASN A 129 21.29 9.82 1.13
N CYS A 130 20.53 8.89 1.70
CA CYS A 130 21.00 7.78 2.52
C CYS A 130 20.84 6.43 1.84
N TYR A 131 19.73 6.26 1.14
CA TYR A 131 19.34 5.03 0.48
C TYR A 131 19.40 5.23 -1.03
N GLY A 132 19.84 4.20 -1.74
CA GLY A 132 19.83 4.15 -3.19
C GLY A 132 18.84 3.12 -3.69
N LEU A 133 18.58 3.16 -5.00
CA LEU A 133 17.83 2.14 -5.71
C LEU A 133 18.72 1.48 -6.76
N GLN A 134 18.44 0.22 -7.05
CA GLN A 134 18.89 -0.56 -8.19
C GLN A 134 17.70 -1.33 -8.75
N TYR A 135 17.85 -1.92 -9.92
CA TYR A 135 16.84 -2.81 -10.49
C TYR A 135 17.47 -4.04 -11.16
N GLU A 136 16.68 -5.10 -11.25
CA GLU A 136 16.94 -6.27 -12.09
C GLU A 136 15.76 -6.47 -13.03
N VAL A 137 16.04 -6.83 -14.29
CA VAL A 137 15.03 -7.15 -15.31
C VAL A 137 15.29 -8.53 -15.87
N GLU A 138 14.23 -9.32 -16.02
CA GLU A 138 14.21 -10.55 -16.80
C GLU A 138 13.13 -10.40 -17.89
N GLU A 139 13.55 -10.38 -19.17
CA GLU A 139 12.64 -10.21 -20.32
C GLU A 139 12.43 -11.50 -21.09
N THR A 140 11.18 -11.70 -21.52
CA THR A 140 10.75 -12.78 -22.41
C THR A 140 9.80 -12.21 -23.49
N ASP A 141 9.37 -13.08 -24.42
CA ASP A 141 8.42 -12.70 -25.47
C ASP A 141 7.04 -12.25 -24.92
N ASP A 142 6.64 -12.75 -23.74
CA ASP A 142 5.30 -12.54 -23.17
C ASP A 142 5.31 -11.73 -21.85
N GLU A 143 6.48 -11.54 -21.22
CA GLU A 143 6.57 -11.02 -19.85
C GLU A 143 7.86 -10.21 -19.63
N VAL A 144 7.74 -9.12 -18.86
CA VAL A 144 8.83 -8.31 -18.29
C VAL A 144 8.77 -8.41 -16.76
N ALA A 145 9.70 -9.14 -16.16
CA ALA A 145 9.77 -9.28 -14.71
C ALA A 145 10.79 -8.30 -14.12
N VAL A 146 10.34 -7.40 -13.24
CA VAL A 146 11.18 -6.33 -12.66
C VAL A 146 11.25 -6.45 -11.14
N ALA A 147 12.46 -6.36 -10.59
CA ALA A 147 12.69 -6.22 -9.16
C ALA A 147 13.35 -4.87 -8.88
N VAL A 148 12.81 -4.11 -7.92
CA VAL A 148 13.47 -2.92 -7.37
C VAL A 148 14.23 -3.34 -6.12
N ILE A 149 15.47 -2.89 -6.00
CA ILE A 149 16.37 -3.20 -4.89
C ILE A 149 16.73 -1.91 -4.19
N SER A 150 16.65 -1.90 -2.87
CA SER A 150 17.09 -0.79 -2.04
C SER A 150 18.18 -1.20 -1.07
N GLY A 151 18.99 -0.24 -0.68
CA GLY A 151 20.05 -0.43 0.28
C GLY A 151 20.63 0.93 0.68
N MET A 152 21.54 0.90 1.64
CA MET A 152 22.19 2.10 2.12
C MET A 152 23.39 2.43 1.21
N ARG A 153 23.49 3.69 0.77
CA ARG A 153 24.56 4.16 -0.10
C ARG A 153 25.91 4.06 0.63
N ASP A 154 26.97 3.80 -0.12
CA ASP A 154 28.32 3.78 0.45
C ASP A 154 28.73 5.12 1.06
N GLY A 155 29.46 5.05 2.17
CA GLY A 155 30.00 6.22 2.87
C GLY A 155 28.98 7.01 3.69
N VAL A 156 27.76 6.48 3.87
CA VAL A 156 26.76 7.06 4.76
C VAL A 156 26.83 6.36 6.13
N ASP A 157 26.90 7.12 7.22
CA ASP A 157 26.96 6.58 8.59
C ASP A 157 25.74 6.92 9.45
N VAL A 158 25.03 8.01 9.10
CA VAL A 158 23.89 8.54 9.87
C VAL A 158 22.74 8.91 8.93
N CYS A 159 21.55 8.43 9.25
CA CYS A 159 20.33 8.66 8.46
C CYS A 159 19.15 8.98 9.36
N THR A 160 18.29 9.87 8.87
CA THR A 160 16.97 10.11 9.45
C THR A 160 16.02 8.98 9.05
N ALA A 161 15.07 8.68 9.93
CA ALA A 161 14.04 7.67 9.67
C ALA A 161 12.84 8.28 8.92
N ASP A 162 13.11 8.83 7.74
CA ASP A 162 12.10 9.42 6.86
C ASP A 162 11.67 8.40 5.80
N GLY A 163 10.35 8.27 5.61
CA GLY A 163 9.78 7.54 4.48
C GLY A 163 9.64 8.49 3.30
N PHE A 164 10.16 8.07 2.16
CA PHE A 164 10.17 8.84 0.93
C PHE A 164 9.41 8.08 -0.16
N PHE A 165 8.55 8.79 -0.89
CA PHE A 165 7.89 8.22 -2.08
C PHE A 165 8.72 8.58 -3.30
N GLY A 166 9.34 7.59 -3.90
CA GLY A 166 10.23 7.73 -5.05
C GLY A 166 9.75 6.96 -6.25
N ALA A 167 10.40 7.22 -7.37
CA ALA A 167 10.22 6.50 -8.61
C ALA A 167 11.58 6.03 -9.16
N LEU A 168 11.59 4.98 -9.97
CA LEU A 168 12.77 4.46 -10.65
C LEU A 168 12.42 4.15 -12.10
N ASP A 169 13.17 4.73 -13.03
CA ASP A 169 13.04 4.42 -14.45
C ASP A 169 13.90 3.18 -14.76
N VAL A 170 13.28 2.22 -15.42
CA VAL A 170 13.86 0.92 -15.78
C VAL A 170 13.89 0.84 -17.30
N GLU A 171 15.10 0.82 -17.84
CA GLU A 171 15.35 0.65 -19.27
C GLU A 171 15.24 -0.83 -19.65
N LEU A 172 14.51 -1.11 -20.74
CA LEU A 172 14.31 -2.44 -21.32
C LEU A 172 15.15 -2.64 -22.57
N ASP A 173 15.46 -3.89 -22.92
CA ASP A 173 16.14 -4.26 -24.16
C ASP A 173 15.19 -4.18 -25.38
N GLU A 174 13.90 -4.43 -25.19
CA GLU A 174 12.85 -4.36 -26.21
C GLU A 174 11.62 -3.58 -25.70
N PRO A 175 10.79 -2.99 -26.59
CA PRO A 175 9.57 -2.30 -26.20
C PRO A 175 8.61 -3.16 -25.38
N VAL A 176 7.95 -2.63 -24.35
CA VAL A 176 7.05 -3.41 -23.47
C VAL A 176 5.90 -4.05 -24.25
N GLY A 177 5.21 -3.30 -25.12
CA GLY A 177 4.15 -3.82 -25.98
C GLY A 177 3.01 -4.46 -25.19
N ASP A 178 2.58 -5.66 -25.60
CA ASP A 178 1.50 -6.41 -24.95
C ASP A 178 1.99 -7.33 -23.81
N ARG A 179 3.25 -7.21 -23.38
CA ARG A 179 3.87 -8.09 -22.37
C ARG A 179 3.34 -7.82 -20.97
N ASP A 180 3.19 -8.87 -20.17
CA ASP A 180 2.82 -8.75 -18.77
C ASP A 180 3.99 -8.20 -17.95
N VAL A 181 3.78 -7.13 -17.18
CA VAL A 181 4.78 -6.61 -16.24
C VAL A 181 4.52 -7.18 -14.85
N VAL A 182 5.53 -7.84 -14.27
CA VAL A 182 5.37 -8.60 -13.02
C VAL A 182 6.51 -8.38 -12.04
N ASP A 183 6.22 -8.59 -10.76
CA ASP A 183 7.19 -8.40 -9.69
C ASP A 183 8.14 -9.61 -9.60
N LEU A 184 9.39 -9.40 -10.03
CA LEU A 184 10.45 -10.40 -9.98
C LEU A 184 10.84 -10.76 -8.54
N SER A 185 10.69 -9.83 -7.58
CA SER A 185 11.06 -10.08 -6.18
C SER A 185 10.23 -11.19 -5.53
N GLN A 186 9.00 -11.39 -5.99
CA GLN A 186 8.10 -12.44 -5.50
C GLN A 186 8.52 -13.85 -5.93
N ARG A 187 9.54 -13.97 -6.79
CA ARG A 187 10.09 -15.23 -7.29
C ARG A 187 11.35 -15.66 -6.54
N ARG A 188 11.89 -14.82 -5.66
CA ARG A 188 13.19 -14.97 -5.00
C ARG A 188 13.08 -15.47 -3.55
#